data_AF-A0A0G3C9H4-F1
#
_entry.id   AF-A0A0G3C9H4-F1
#
_cell.length_a   1.000
_cell.length_b   1.000
_cell.length_c   1.000
_cell.angle_alpha   90.00
_cell.angle_beta   90.00
_cell.angle_gamma   90.00
#
_symmetry.space_group_name_H-M   'P 1'
#
loop_
_entity.id
_entity.type
_entity.pdbx_description
1 polymer ?
#
loop_
_entity_poly.entity_id
_entity_poly.type
_entity_poly.pdbx_seq_one_letter_code
_entity_poly.pdbx_strand_id
1 'polypeptide(L)'
;MRLKLGDYTYDLWGDYKNPSKGNINDGKNPCFWESPISYNADTPVTVEACSWEYFWNHKSKQILTVSTSTNSSNLKVLMNGDRVSDIPGFHGQDSIEDFVKGYIENGSIKLKENEAIYIFELGNTNLDSSGADFQDLVILVSVNGVETSQSTVESQNSDSSETPDEIPDGILDEPQDEIQDKNPSEIVLKLVIEHCGGDTINFKFNNETKVILQKGDDQRYLNLTELGAFKVGDSAILILNMTMKRFANRLTLVRGTAHL
;
A
#
# COMPACT_ATOMS: atom_id res chain seq x y z
N MET A 1 -7.95 -2.09 11.45
CA MET A 1 -7.24 -3.06 10.58
C MET A 1 -5.91 -2.47 10.12
N ARG A 2 -4.90 -3.30 9.93
CA ARG A 2 -3.58 -2.95 9.42
C ARG A 2 -3.21 -3.89 8.27
N LEU A 3 -2.66 -3.32 7.21
CA LEU A 3 -2.12 -4.04 6.07
C LEU A 3 -0.58 -3.94 6.10
N LYS A 4 0.11 -5.04 5.84
CA LYS A 4 1.56 -5.07 5.63
C LYS A 4 1.84 -5.62 4.23
N LEU A 5 2.66 -4.90 3.47
CA LEU A 5 3.11 -5.26 2.13
C LEU A 5 4.65 -5.22 2.12
N GLY A 6 5.28 -6.39 2.24
CA GLY A 6 6.71 -6.47 2.51
C GLY A 6 7.10 -5.70 3.77
N ASP A 7 8.00 -4.73 3.64
CA ASP A 7 8.48 -3.89 4.76
C ASP A 7 7.56 -2.70 5.08
N TYR A 8 6.48 -2.49 4.32
CA TYR A 8 5.60 -1.35 4.50
C TYR A 8 4.37 -1.70 5.33
N THR A 9 4.06 -0.86 6.31
CA THR A 9 2.85 -0.97 7.14
C THR A 9 1.87 0.17 6.84
N TYR A 10 0.58 -0.17 6.69
CA TYR A 10 -0.50 0.76 6.41
C TYR A 10 -1.68 0.57 7.36
N ASP A 11 -2.09 1.66 8.00
CA ASP A 11 -3.31 1.74 8.82
C ASP A 11 -4.41 2.41 7.97
N LEU A 12 -5.01 1.63 7.06
CA LEU A 12 -5.79 2.12 5.90
C LEU A 12 -6.96 3.06 6.24
N TRP A 13 -7.63 2.81 7.36
CA TRP A 13 -8.86 3.49 7.75
C TRP A 13 -8.76 4.11 9.15
N GLY A 14 -7.56 4.63 9.44
CA GLY A 14 -7.27 5.34 10.68
C GLY A 14 -6.43 4.52 11.66
N ASP A 15 -6.10 5.13 12.80
CA ASP A 15 -5.13 4.61 13.76
C ASP A 15 -5.52 3.23 14.31
N TYR A 16 -4.77 2.20 13.92
CA TYR A 16 -4.99 0.81 14.32
C TYR A 16 -4.98 0.62 15.85
N LYS A 17 -4.24 1.45 16.58
CA LYS A 17 -4.12 1.37 18.04
C LYS A 17 -5.21 2.16 18.77
N ASN A 18 -6.10 2.83 18.05
CA ASN A 18 -7.14 3.66 18.62
C ASN A 18 -8.53 3.28 18.05
N PRO A 19 -9.39 2.61 18.84
CA PRO A 19 -10.67 2.12 18.34
C PRO A 19 -11.60 3.23 17.86
N SER A 20 -11.52 4.44 18.40
CA SER A 20 -12.36 5.55 17.94
C SER A 20 -11.94 6.09 16.57
N LYS A 21 -10.66 5.91 16.20
CA LYS A 21 -10.08 6.45 14.96
C LYS A 21 -9.93 5.40 13.87
N GLY A 22 -9.71 4.13 14.23
CA GLY A 22 -9.58 3.01 13.31
C GLY A 22 -10.84 2.15 13.17
N ASN A 23 -12.01 2.68 13.58
CA ASN A 23 -13.29 1.97 13.47
C ASN A 23 -13.74 1.91 12.01
N ILE A 24 -13.81 0.71 11.46
CA ILE A 24 -14.34 0.43 10.12
C ILE A 24 -15.83 0.08 10.13
N ASN A 25 -16.44 -0.07 11.30
CA ASN A 25 -17.88 -0.27 11.48
C ASN A 25 -18.57 1.09 11.61
N ASP A 26 -18.35 1.97 10.63
CA ASP A 26 -18.85 3.35 10.62
C ASP A 26 -19.99 3.56 9.60
N GLY A 27 -20.49 2.48 9.01
CA GLY A 27 -21.56 2.50 8.02
C GLY A 27 -21.11 2.86 6.60
N LYS A 28 -19.80 2.98 6.33
CA LYS A 28 -19.26 3.32 5.01
C LYS A 28 -18.73 2.13 4.21
N ASN A 29 -19.08 0.91 4.59
CA ASN A 29 -18.65 -0.29 3.88
C ASN A 29 -19.48 -0.52 2.59
N PRO A 30 -18.87 -1.07 1.52
CA PRO A 30 -17.47 -1.49 1.42
C PRO A 30 -16.49 -0.31 1.29
N CYS A 31 -15.34 -0.43 1.95
CA CYS A 31 -14.22 0.50 1.82
C CYS A 31 -13.18 -0.06 0.84
N PHE A 32 -12.64 0.79 -0.04
CA PHE A 32 -11.65 0.41 -1.05
C PHE A 32 -10.29 1.05 -0.77
N TRP A 33 -9.23 0.30 -1.03
CA TRP A 33 -7.86 0.81 -1.03
C TRP A 33 -7.05 0.11 -2.10
N GLU A 34 -6.27 0.89 -2.83
CA GLU A 34 -5.30 0.42 -3.81
C GLU A 34 -3.92 0.89 -3.39
N SER A 35 -2.90 0.06 -3.61
CA SER A 35 -1.54 0.46 -3.23
C SER A 35 -1.04 1.58 -4.15
N PRO A 36 -0.40 2.63 -3.59
CA PRO A 36 0.14 3.72 -4.41
C PRO A 36 1.42 3.32 -5.17
N ILE A 37 1.97 2.13 -4.90
CA ILE A 37 3.20 1.63 -5.52
C ILE A 37 3.02 0.16 -5.94
N SER A 38 3.81 -0.25 -6.92
CA SER A 38 3.94 -1.67 -7.30
C SER A 38 4.94 -2.38 -6.40
N TYR A 39 4.74 -3.68 -6.21
CA TYR A 39 5.66 -4.55 -5.49
C TYR A 39 6.18 -5.63 -6.42
N ASN A 40 7.34 -6.18 -6.08
CA ASN A 40 7.83 -7.37 -6.74
C ASN A 40 6.85 -8.53 -6.52
N ALA A 41 6.83 -9.47 -7.47
CA ALA A 41 6.18 -10.76 -7.25
C ALA A 41 6.69 -11.40 -5.94
N ASP A 42 5.85 -12.23 -5.34
CA ASP A 42 6.12 -12.92 -4.06
C ASP A 42 6.31 -12.00 -2.85
N THR A 43 6.03 -10.69 -2.98
CA THR A 43 6.01 -9.78 -1.83
C THR A 43 4.92 -10.25 -0.85
N PRO A 44 5.27 -10.54 0.42
CA PRO A 44 4.29 -11.01 1.39
C PRO A 44 3.20 -9.96 1.65
N VAL A 45 1.95 -10.39 1.59
CA VAL A 45 0.78 -9.61 1.98
C VAL A 45 0.26 -10.15 3.29
N THR A 46 0.18 -9.31 4.31
CA THR A 46 -0.39 -9.66 5.61
C THR A 46 -1.46 -8.68 6.01
N VAL A 47 -2.63 -9.17 6.40
CA VAL A 47 -3.67 -8.37 7.03
C VAL A 47 -3.76 -8.73 8.50
N GLU A 48 -3.76 -7.72 9.34
CA GLU A 48 -3.93 -7.82 10.79
C GLU A 48 -5.19 -7.03 11.20
N ALA A 49 -6.08 -7.69 11.92
CA ALA A 49 -7.32 -7.10 12.40
C ALA A 49 -7.45 -7.29 13.90
N CYS A 50 -8.09 -6.33 14.58
CA CYS A 50 -8.31 -6.40 16.01
C CYS A 50 -9.70 -5.86 16.37
N SER A 51 -10.27 -6.42 17.42
CA SER A 51 -11.51 -5.96 18.05
C SER A 51 -11.23 -5.25 19.36
N TRP A 52 -12.17 -4.39 19.74
CA TRP A 52 -12.10 -3.60 20.96
C TRP A 52 -13.44 -3.64 21.68
N GLU A 53 -13.38 -3.73 23.00
CA GLU A 53 -14.53 -3.57 23.87
C GLU A 53 -14.46 -2.19 24.54
N TYR A 54 -15.60 -1.50 24.54
CA TYR A 54 -15.73 -0.18 25.14
C TYR A 54 -16.36 -0.29 26.53
N PHE A 55 -15.68 0.26 27.53
CA PHE A 55 -16.15 0.27 28.91
C PHE A 55 -16.82 1.60 29.26
N TRP A 56 -17.76 1.54 30.21
CA TRP A 56 -18.52 2.66 30.76
C TRP A 56 -17.68 3.85 31.29
N ASN A 57 -16.38 3.65 31.52
CA ASN A 57 -15.44 4.70 31.95
C ASN A 57 -14.63 5.33 30.80
N HIS A 58 -15.11 5.23 29.56
CA HIS A 58 -14.44 5.73 28.35
C HIS A 58 -13.07 5.07 28.06
N LYS A 59 -12.81 3.91 28.65
CA LYS A 59 -11.64 3.09 28.31
C LYS A 59 -12.04 2.06 27.28
N SER A 60 -11.11 1.77 26.37
CA SER A 60 -11.20 0.66 25.45
C SER A 60 -10.16 -0.39 25.80
N LYS A 61 -10.51 -1.66 25.65
CA LYS A 61 -9.59 -2.79 25.75
C LYS A 61 -9.59 -3.56 24.44
N GLN A 62 -8.41 -3.84 23.92
CA GLN A 62 -8.26 -4.76 22.78
C GLN A 62 -8.64 -6.17 23.25
N ILE A 63 -9.52 -6.83 22.51
CA ILE A 63 -10.05 -8.16 22.87
C ILE A 63 -9.28 -9.24 22.12
N LEU A 64 -9.27 -9.16 20.80
CA LEU A 64 -8.64 -10.16 19.95
C LEU A 64 -7.83 -9.49 18.85
N THR A 65 -6.81 -10.20 18.37
CA THR A 65 -6.05 -9.83 17.18
C THR A 65 -5.79 -11.07 16.37
N VAL A 66 -6.09 -10.97 15.08
CA VAL A 66 -5.96 -12.07 14.13
C VAL A 66 -5.14 -11.56 12.95
N SER A 67 -4.19 -12.36 12.51
CA SER A 67 -3.32 -12.05 11.39
C SER A 67 -3.38 -13.15 10.34
N THR A 68 -3.41 -12.78 9.06
CA THR A 68 -3.31 -13.75 7.94
C THR A 68 -1.94 -14.42 7.87
N SER A 69 -0.93 -13.89 8.55
CA SER A 69 0.39 -14.53 8.69
C SER A 69 0.43 -15.63 9.75
N THR A 70 -0.70 -15.90 10.42
CA THR A 70 -0.82 -16.90 11.48
C THR A 70 -1.89 -17.92 11.14
N ASN A 71 -1.69 -19.18 11.50
CA ASN A 71 -2.69 -20.23 11.33
C ASN A 71 -3.76 -20.14 12.44
N SER A 72 -4.57 -19.08 12.40
CA SER A 72 -5.60 -18.82 13.39
C SER A 72 -6.92 -19.48 13.01
N SER A 73 -7.57 -20.16 13.95
CA SER A 73 -8.92 -20.71 13.75
C SER A 73 -9.98 -19.61 13.59
N ASN A 74 -9.68 -18.39 14.05
CA ASN A 74 -10.49 -17.19 13.89
C ASN A 74 -10.39 -16.57 12.48
N LEU A 75 -9.71 -17.22 11.55
CA LEU A 75 -9.56 -16.78 10.17
C LEU A 75 -10.03 -17.88 9.23
N LYS A 76 -10.88 -17.52 8.28
CA LYS A 76 -11.22 -18.34 7.11
C LYS A 76 -10.73 -17.64 5.85
N VAL A 77 -10.37 -18.44 4.87
CA VAL A 77 -9.97 -17.98 3.54
C VAL A 77 -10.86 -18.68 2.53
N LEU A 78 -11.49 -17.91 1.66
CA LEU A 78 -12.22 -18.43 0.51
C LEU A 78 -11.44 -18.15 -0.76
N MET A 79 -11.22 -19.20 -1.53
CA MET A 79 -10.54 -19.22 -2.81
C MET A 79 -11.54 -19.55 -3.94
N ASN A 80 -11.14 -19.31 -5.19
CA ASN A 80 -11.95 -19.68 -6.33
C ASN A 80 -12.28 -21.19 -6.33
N GLY A 81 -13.56 -21.52 -6.46
CA GLY A 81 -14.09 -22.88 -6.45
C GLY A 81 -14.50 -23.40 -5.06
N ASP A 82 -14.19 -22.67 -3.98
CA ASP A 82 -14.63 -23.07 -2.64
C ASP A 82 -16.15 -23.06 -2.53
N ARG A 83 -16.70 -23.94 -1.69
CA ARG A 83 -18.13 -23.89 -1.36
C ARG A 83 -18.40 -22.65 -0.52
N VAL A 84 -19.55 -22.02 -0.77
CA VAL A 84 -20.05 -20.93 0.07
C VAL A 84 -20.23 -21.45 1.49
N SER A 85 -19.72 -20.71 2.47
CA SER A 85 -19.83 -21.08 3.88
C SER A 85 -21.25 -20.85 4.38
N ASP A 86 -21.89 -21.89 4.89
CA ASP A 86 -23.20 -21.84 5.56
C ASP A 86 -23.03 -21.41 7.02
N ILE A 87 -22.54 -20.19 7.22
CA ILE A 87 -22.39 -19.57 8.54
C ILE A 87 -23.50 -18.54 8.70
N PRO A 88 -24.49 -18.77 9.59
CA PRO A 88 -25.59 -17.85 9.79
C PRO A 88 -25.13 -16.60 10.53
N GLY A 89 -25.81 -15.48 10.30
CA GLY A 89 -25.60 -14.27 11.08
C GLY A 89 -26.13 -14.38 12.51
N PHE A 90 -25.49 -13.66 13.44
CA PHE A 90 -25.92 -13.61 14.82
C PHE A 90 -26.94 -12.50 15.06
N HIS A 91 -27.99 -12.78 15.84
CA HIS A 91 -29.04 -11.81 16.22
C HIS A 91 -29.71 -11.07 15.03
N GLY A 92 -29.91 -11.76 13.90
CA GLY A 92 -30.58 -11.18 12.73
C GLY A 92 -29.68 -10.29 11.87
N GLN A 93 -28.37 -10.39 12.06
CA GLN A 93 -27.39 -9.89 11.10
C GLN A 93 -27.42 -10.71 9.81
N ASP A 94 -26.86 -10.13 8.75
CA ASP A 94 -26.68 -10.78 7.45
C ASP A 94 -25.85 -12.07 7.62
N SER A 95 -25.92 -13.01 6.69
CA SER A 95 -25.07 -14.22 6.71
C SER A 95 -23.72 -13.99 6.02
N ILE A 96 -22.77 -14.91 6.17
CA ILE A 96 -21.53 -14.86 5.35
C ILE A 96 -21.85 -14.92 3.86
N GLU A 97 -22.86 -15.70 3.47
CA GLU A 97 -23.32 -15.77 2.08
C GLU A 97 -23.74 -14.38 1.56
N ASP A 98 -24.41 -13.57 2.37
CA ASP A 98 -24.82 -12.22 1.98
C ASP A 98 -23.63 -11.30 1.71
N PHE A 99 -22.58 -11.37 2.55
CA PHE A 99 -21.35 -10.58 2.35
C PHE A 99 -20.59 -10.98 1.07
N VAL A 100 -20.58 -12.27 0.71
CA VAL A 100 -19.84 -12.76 -0.46
C VAL A 100 -20.71 -12.98 -1.68
N LYS A 101 -22.00 -12.61 -1.63
CA LYS A 101 -23.00 -12.89 -2.69
C LYS A 101 -22.58 -12.48 -4.09
N GLY A 102 -21.85 -11.36 -4.21
CA GLY A 102 -21.31 -10.87 -5.48
C GLY A 102 -20.24 -11.77 -6.11
N TYR A 103 -19.71 -12.72 -5.35
CA TYR A 103 -18.67 -13.67 -5.75
C TYR A 103 -19.20 -15.10 -5.77
N ILE A 104 -20.52 -15.33 -5.83
CA ILE A 104 -21.10 -16.68 -5.89
C ILE A 104 -21.55 -16.99 -7.32
N GLU A 105 -21.08 -18.10 -7.86
CA GLU A 105 -21.54 -18.68 -9.13
C GLU A 105 -21.83 -20.17 -8.92
N ASN A 106 -23.08 -20.60 -9.19
CA ASN A 106 -23.50 -22.00 -9.04
C ASN A 106 -23.21 -22.62 -7.65
N GLY A 107 -23.38 -21.84 -6.58
CA GLY A 107 -23.15 -22.29 -5.20
C GLY A 107 -21.67 -22.42 -4.80
N SER A 108 -20.76 -21.91 -5.63
CA SER A 108 -19.33 -21.87 -5.35
C SER A 108 -18.79 -20.44 -5.46
N ILE A 109 -17.70 -20.17 -4.77
CA ILE A 109 -16.98 -18.91 -4.83
C ILE A 109 -16.32 -18.77 -6.20
N LYS A 110 -16.52 -17.63 -6.84
CA LYS A 110 -16.00 -17.25 -8.14
C LYS A 110 -15.09 -16.03 -7.98
N LEU A 111 -13.79 -16.28 -8.03
CA LEU A 111 -12.74 -15.28 -7.91
C LEU A 111 -11.78 -15.40 -9.09
N LYS A 112 -11.04 -14.33 -9.37
CA LYS A 112 -9.88 -14.42 -10.26
C LYS A 112 -8.76 -15.23 -9.60
N GLU A 113 -7.79 -15.67 -10.40
CA GLU A 113 -6.64 -16.45 -9.93
C GLU A 113 -5.80 -15.71 -8.88
N ASN A 114 -5.82 -14.38 -8.92
CA ASN A 114 -5.08 -13.47 -8.06
C ASN A 114 -5.92 -12.86 -6.93
N GLU A 115 -7.06 -13.47 -6.60
CA GLU A 115 -8.01 -12.99 -5.61
C GLU A 115 -8.26 -14.00 -4.48
N ALA A 116 -8.44 -13.49 -3.26
CA ALA A 116 -8.82 -14.28 -2.09
C ALA A 116 -9.73 -13.44 -1.18
N ILE A 117 -10.71 -14.09 -0.54
CA ILE A 117 -11.54 -13.45 0.49
C ILE A 117 -11.10 -13.95 1.87
N TYR A 118 -10.68 -13.03 2.73
CA TYR A 118 -10.38 -13.30 4.13
C TYR A 118 -11.58 -12.93 5.00
N ILE A 119 -11.95 -13.84 5.90
CA ILE A 119 -13.11 -13.71 6.77
C ILE A 119 -12.64 -13.90 8.22
N PHE A 120 -12.89 -12.91 9.07
CA PHE A 120 -12.38 -12.86 10.43
C PHE A 120 -13.50 -12.97 11.45
N GLU A 121 -13.23 -13.77 12.49
CA GLU A 121 -13.95 -13.76 13.75
C GLU A 121 -13.08 -13.04 14.80
N LEU A 122 -13.51 -11.86 15.22
CA LEU A 122 -12.82 -10.98 16.16
C LEU A 122 -13.58 -10.83 17.48
N GLY A 123 -14.86 -11.21 17.55
CA GLY A 123 -15.69 -11.13 18.75
C GLY A 123 -15.49 -12.27 19.74
N ASN A 124 -15.09 -13.45 19.24
CA ASN A 124 -15.20 -14.69 20.02
C ASN A 124 -14.02 -15.65 19.83
N THR A 125 -13.57 -16.27 20.91
CA THR A 125 -12.57 -17.37 20.84
C THR A 125 -13.22 -18.76 20.92
N ASN A 126 -14.49 -18.84 21.33
CA ASN A 126 -15.28 -20.07 21.30
C ASN A 126 -16.04 -20.16 19.97
N LEU A 127 -15.40 -20.77 18.98
CA LEU A 127 -15.88 -20.87 17.61
C LEU A 127 -17.09 -21.80 17.43
N ASP A 128 -17.46 -22.56 18.46
CA ASP A 128 -18.66 -23.42 18.45
C ASP A 128 -19.92 -22.66 18.93
N SER A 129 -19.78 -21.40 19.37
CA SER A 129 -20.91 -20.62 19.85
C SER A 129 -21.62 -19.88 18.71
N SER A 130 -22.89 -19.55 18.91
CA SER A 130 -23.67 -18.80 17.92
C SER A 130 -23.15 -17.38 17.65
N GLY A 131 -22.29 -16.85 18.52
CA GLY A 131 -21.64 -15.56 18.32
C GLY A 131 -20.30 -15.65 17.61
N ALA A 132 -19.94 -16.81 17.04
CA ALA A 132 -18.81 -16.95 16.13
C ALA A 132 -19.34 -17.01 14.69
N ASP A 133 -19.86 -15.88 14.21
CA ASP A 133 -20.51 -15.76 12.91
C ASP A 133 -19.54 -15.32 11.80
N PHE A 134 -18.28 -15.01 12.14
CA PHE A 134 -17.22 -14.62 11.21
C PHE A 134 -17.53 -13.33 10.41
N GLN A 135 -18.39 -12.46 10.94
CA GLN A 135 -18.84 -11.24 10.23
C GLN A 135 -18.12 -9.99 10.67
N ASP A 136 -17.23 -10.08 11.66
CA ASP A 136 -16.52 -8.93 12.20
C ASP A 136 -15.68 -8.20 11.14
N LEU A 137 -15.15 -8.94 10.17
CA LEU A 137 -14.43 -8.36 9.03
C LEU A 137 -14.37 -9.34 7.84
N VAL A 138 -14.80 -8.88 6.67
CA VAL A 138 -14.69 -9.59 5.38
C VAL A 138 -13.88 -8.72 4.42
N ILE A 139 -12.83 -9.28 3.80
CA ILE A 139 -11.91 -8.56 2.93
C ILE A 139 -11.67 -9.34 1.66
N LEU A 140 -11.94 -8.73 0.50
CA LEU A 140 -11.37 -9.18 -0.77
C LEU A 140 -9.97 -8.59 -0.92
N VAL A 141 -8.98 -9.46 -1.14
CA VAL A 141 -7.63 -9.07 -1.58
C VAL A 141 -7.48 -9.46 -3.05
N SER A 142 -7.04 -8.52 -3.88
CA SER A 142 -6.78 -8.71 -5.31
C SER A 142 -5.37 -8.22 -5.64
N VAL A 143 -4.56 -9.05 -6.29
CA VAL A 143 -3.15 -8.74 -6.62
C VAL A 143 -3.00 -8.60 -8.12
N ASN A 144 -3.09 -7.38 -8.65
CA ASN A 144 -2.92 -7.16 -10.08
C ASN A 144 -1.44 -7.23 -10.47
N GLY A 145 -1.10 -8.11 -11.41
CA GLY A 145 0.19 -8.05 -12.10
C GLY A 145 0.25 -6.82 -13.00
N VAL A 146 1.45 -6.33 -13.28
CA VAL A 146 1.64 -5.48 -14.46
C VAL A 146 1.31 -6.37 -15.64
N GLU A 147 0.28 -6.04 -16.42
CA GLU A 147 0.10 -6.70 -17.71
C GLU A 147 1.37 -6.44 -18.51
N THR A 148 2.28 -7.42 -18.53
CA THR A 148 3.27 -7.51 -19.58
C THR A 148 2.45 -7.74 -20.83
N SER A 149 2.10 -6.65 -21.51
CA SER A 149 1.59 -6.70 -22.87
C SER A 149 2.52 -7.67 -23.58
N GLN A 150 1.97 -8.82 -23.99
CA GLN A 150 2.70 -9.79 -24.78
C GLN A 150 3.18 -9.05 -26.02
N SER A 151 4.44 -8.60 -25.96
CA SER A 151 5.19 -8.25 -27.13
C SER A 151 5.36 -9.57 -27.86
N THR A 152 4.46 -9.82 -28.83
CA THR A 152 4.65 -10.80 -29.89
C THR A 152 5.92 -10.44 -30.63
N VAL A 153 7.06 -10.84 -30.08
CA VAL A 153 8.33 -10.90 -30.77
C VAL A 153 8.48 -12.34 -31.18
N GLU A 154 7.83 -12.68 -32.30
CA GLU A 154 8.40 -13.68 -33.20
C GLU A 154 9.78 -13.13 -33.61
N SER A 155 10.84 -13.63 -32.99
CA SER A 155 12.18 -13.48 -33.53
C SER A 155 12.70 -14.85 -33.89
N GLN A 156 12.72 -15.07 -35.20
CA GLN A 156 13.36 -16.20 -35.84
C GLN A 156 14.86 -16.21 -35.53
N ASN A 157 15.37 -17.42 -35.34
CA ASN A 157 16.78 -17.81 -35.33
C ASN A 157 17.67 -17.00 -36.27
N SER A 158 18.82 -16.56 -35.75
CA SER A 158 20.13 -16.42 -36.42
C SER A 158 21.13 -16.17 -35.29
N ASP A 159 21.68 -17.20 -34.64
CA ASP A 159 22.93 -17.88 -35.04
C ASP A 159 24.00 -16.93 -35.60
N SER A 160 24.92 -16.48 -34.75
CA SER A 160 26.34 -16.28 -35.08
C SER A 160 27.15 -15.98 -33.81
N SER A 161 28.30 -16.64 -33.76
CA SER A 161 29.23 -16.81 -32.67
C SER A 161 30.38 -15.79 -32.65
N GLU A 162 31.08 -15.80 -31.51
CA GLU A 162 32.49 -15.42 -31.27
C GLU A 162 32.83 -14.03 -30.67
N THR A 163 33.44 -14.11 -29.49
CA THR A 163 34.42 -13.21 -28.82
C THR A 163 35.72 -14.03 -28.63
N PRO A 164 36.89 -13.52 -28.15
CA PRO A 164 37.24 -12.18 -27.63
C PRO A 164 38.61 -11.64 -28.16
N ASP A 165 39.01 -10.42 -27.79
CA ASP A 165 40.44 -10.06 -27.76
C ASP A 165 40.78 -8.99 -26.71
N GLU A 166 42.01 -9.08 -26.21
CA GLU A 166 42.57 -8.60 -24.94
C GLU A 166 43.04 -7.12 -24.89
N ILE A 167 43.40 -6.74 -23.64
CA ILE A 167 43.87 -5.47 -23.05
C ILE A 167 45.32 -5.10 -23.50
N PRO A 168 45.86 -3.87 -23.25
CA PRO A 168 46.69 -3.72 -22.03
C PRO A 168 46.72 -2.32 -21.35
N ASP A 169 46.87 -2.39 -20.03
CA ASP A 169 47.67 -1.59 -19.07
C ASP A 169 48.07 -0.13 -19.32
N GLY A 170 47.86 0.67 -18.27
CA GLY A 170 48.49 1.99 -18.08
C GLY A 170 48.40 2.46 -16.62
N ILE A 171 49.39 2.05 -15.81
CA ILE A 171 49.70 2.50 -14.45
C ILE A 171 50.13 3.98 -14.46
N LEU A 172 49.73 4.79 -13.48
CA LEU A 172 50.55 5.85 -12.87
C LEU A 172 50.01 6.31 -11.50
N ASP A 173 50.97 6.57 -10.61
CA ASP A 173 50.90 6.68 -9.15
C ASP A 173 50.27 7.97 -8.56
N GLU A 174 49.89 7.81 -7.29
CA GLU A 174 49.58 8.71 -6.16
C GLU A 174 50.37 10.06 -6.05
N PRO A 175 49.90 11.09 -5.28
CA PRO A 175 49.67 10.98 -3.83
C PRO A 175 48.55 11.82 -3.14
N GLN A 176 48.31 11.37 -1.91
CA GLN A 176 47.64 11.93 -0.71
C GLN A 176 47.41 13.46 -0.65
N ASP A 177 46.22 13.89 -0.21
CA ASP A 177 45.98 14.34 1.18
C ASP A 177 44.51 14.79 1.41
N GLU A 178 44.17 14.97 2.69
CA GLU A 178 42.95 15.56 3.27
C GLU A 178 41.77 14.62 3.60
N ILE A 179 41.79 14.21 4.87
CA ILE A 179 40.64 13.80 5.67
C ILE A 179 39.57 14.90 5.61
N GLN A 180 38.62 14.77 4.69
CA GLN A 180 37.34 15.45 4.81
C GLN A 180 36.48 14.72 5.83
N ASP A 181 36.11 15.44 6.88
CA ASP A 181 35.00 15.11 7.78
C ASP A 181 33.81 14.63 6.92
N LYS A 182 33.53 13.33 6.97
CA LYS A 182 32.33 12.74 6.35
C LYS A 182 31.12 13.28 7.10
N ASN A 183 30.64 14.44 6.68
CA ASN A 183 29.28 14.87 6.94
C ASN A 183 28.37 13.70 6.53
N PRO A 184 27.43 13.27 7.40
CA PRO A 184 26.57 12.14 7.12
C PRO A 184 25.89 12.39 5.78
N SER A 185 26.14 11.49 4.82
CA SER A 185 25.68 11.52 3.43
C SER A 185 24.28 12.11 3.33
N GLU A 186 24.19 13.38 2.91
CA GLU A 186 22.92 14.06 2.72
C GLU A 186 22.25 13.44 1.51
N ILE A 187 21.22 12.63 1.74
CA ILE A 187 20.42 12.06 0.67
C ILE A 187 19.49 13.17 0.18
N VAL A 188 19.81 13.72 -0.99
CA VAL A 188 18.94 14.68 -1.68
C VAL A 188 17.96 13.90 -2.56
N LEU A 189 16.70 13.89 -2.17
CA LEU A 189 15.61 13.38 -3.02
C LEU A 189 15.11 14.52 -3.90
N LYS A 190 15.18 14.32 -5.22
CA LYS A 190 14.65 15.24 -6.23
C LYS A 190 13.33 14.68 -6.76
N LEU A 191 12.23 15.33 -6.42
CA LEU A 191 10.93 15.07 -7.06
C LEU A 191 10.69 16.15 -8.12
N VAL A 192 10.51 15.72 -9.36
CA VAL A 192 10.18 16.60 -10.49
C VAL A 192 8.73 16.35 -10.89
N ILE A 193 7.93 17.39 -10.88
CA ILE A 193 6.56 17.36 -11.41
C ILE A 193 6.59 18.12 -12.73
N GLU A 194 6.33 17.42 -13.84
CA GLU A 194 6.24 18.01 -15.18
C GLU A 194 4.79 17.93 -15.68
N HIS A 195 4.24 19.06 -16.09
CA HIS A 195 2.91 19.13 -16.67
C HIS A 195 2.99 19.15 -18.20
N CYS A 196 2.86 17.96 -18.80
CA CYS A 196 3.11 17.75 -20.24
C CYS A 196 1.89 17.96 -21.16
N GLY A 197 0.72 18.41 -20.66
CA GLY A 197 -0.42 18.78 -21.51
C GLY A 197 -1.73 19.02 -20.76
N GLY A 198 -2.72 19.68 -21.39
CA GLY A 198 -4.10 19.83 -20.89
C GLY A 198 -4.42 21.13 -20.14
N ASP A 199 -5.49 21.08 -19.33
CA ASP A 199 -5.98 22.19 -18.49
C ASP A 199 -5.03 22.50 -17.31
N THR A 200 -5.29 23.61 -16.61
CA THR A 200 -4.50 24.01 -15.43
C THR A 200 -4.71 23.02 -14.26
N ILE A 201 -3.63 22.45 -13.73
CA ILE A 201 -3.68 21.68 -12.47
C ILE A 201 -3.77 22.68 -11.31
N ASN A 202 -4.79 22.53 -10.48
CA ASN A 202 -5.08 23.46 -9.40
C ASN A 202 -4.99 22.75 -8.04
N PHE A 203 -3.91 22.99 -7.30
CA PHE A 203 -3.70 22.38 -5.99
C PHE A 203 -4.42 23.12 -4.84
N LYS A 204 -5.35 24.03 -5.15
CA LYS A 204 -5.99 24.93 -4.17
C LYS A 204 -6.83 24.24 -3.11
N PHE A 205 -7.25 23.00 -3.33
CA PHE A 205 -8.07 22.26 -2.37
C PHE A 205 -7.22 21.23 -1.63
N ASN A 206 -7.16 21.41 -0.31
CA ASN A 206 -6.56 20.54 0.71
C ASN A 206 -7.04 19.07 0.67
N ASN A 207 -8.03 18.77 -0.16
CA ASN A 207 -8.71 17.48 -0.26
C ASN A 207 -8.31 16.72 -1.53
N GLU A 208 -7.77 17.41 -2.54
CA GLU A 208 -7.75 16.89 -3.91
C GLU A 208 -6.38 16.34 -4.36
N THR A 209 -5.28 16.68 -3.68
CA THR A 209 -3.98 16.06 -4.01
C THR A 209 -3.07 15.97 -2.79
N LYS A 210 -2.85 14.74 -2.33
CA LYS A 210 -1.86 14.41 -1.29
C LYS A 210 -0.75 13.60 -1.94
N VAL A 211 0.47 14.12 -1.88
CA VAL A 211 1.66 13.31 -2.18
C VAL A 211 2.14 12.73 -0.86
N ILE A 212 2.13 11.40 -0.75
CA ILE A 212 2.63 10.69 0.42
C ILE A 212 4.09 10.37 0.15
N LEU A 213 4.98 10.90 0.99
CA LEU A 213 6.38 10.49 1.02
C LEU A 213 6.54 9.48 2.15
N GLN A 214 6.91 8.26 1.78
CA GLN A 214 7.12 7.16 2.71
C GLN A 214 8.60 6.76 2.71
N LYS A 215 9.20 6.67 3.91
CA LYS A 215 10.54 6.11 4.12
C LYS A 215 10.48 5.13 5.28
N GLY A 216 10.40 3.84 4.99
CA GLY A 216 10.09 2.82 6.01
C GLY A 216 8.71 3.06 6.62
N ASP A 217 8.63 3.05 7.95
CA ASP A 217 7.39 3.30 8.71
C ASP A 217 7.02 4.80 8.82
N ASP A 218 7.93 5.71 8.47
CA ASP A 218 7.68 7.15 8.55
C ASP A 218 6.92 7.62 7.30
N GLN A 219 5.66 8.03 7.49
CA GLN A 219 4.85 8.71 6.48
C GLN A 219 4.80 10.22 6.75
N ARG A 220 5.01 11.01 5.70
CA ARG A 220 4.79 12.46 5.70
C ARG A 220 3.88 12.84 4.54
N TYR A 221 2.89 13.67 4.82
CA TYR A 221 2.03 14.26 3.81
C TYR A 221 2.68 15.55 3.31
N LEU A 222 2.97 15.63 2.02
CA LEU A 222 3.28 16.92 1.42
C LEU A 222 1.96 17.60 1.07
N ASN A 223 1.73 18.75 1.69
CA ASN A 223 0.60 19.58 1.33
C ASN A 223 1.01 20.50 0.17
N LEU A 224 0.46 20.24 -1.02
CA LEU A 224 0.77 21.01 -2.22
C LEU A 224 -0.09 22.28 -2.34
N THR A 225 -0.93 22.61 -1.35
CA THR A 225 -1.82 23.78 -1.41
C THR A 225 -1.09 25.10 -1.61
N GLU A 226 0.18 25.19 -1.22
CA GLU A 226 1.01 26.38 -1.40
C GLU A 226 1.61 26.50 -2.81
N LEU A 227 1.60 25.43 -3.62
CA LEU A 227 2.18 25.48 -4.95
C LEU A 227 1.30 26.24 -5.96
N GLY A 228 0.03 26.49 -5.64
CA GLY A 228 -0.89 27.26 -6.47
C GLY A 228 -1.35 26.50 -7.72
N ALA A 229 -1.45 27.20 -8.84
CA ALA A 229 -1.94 26.66 -10.11
C ALA A 229 -0.78 26.46 -11.10
N PHE A 230 -0.68 25.28 -11.70
CA PHE A 230 0.32 24.91 -12.70
C PHE A 230 -0.29 24.93 -14.09
N LYS A 231 0.38 25.62 -15.00
CA LYS A 231 0.04 25.65 -16.42
C LYS A 231 0.88 24.63 -17.19
N VAL A 232 0.46 24.30 -18.40
CA VAL A 232 1.27 23.54 -19.36
C VAL A 232 2.64 24.19 -19.51
N GLY A 233 3.70 23.40 -19.35
CA GLY A 233 5.09 23.85 -19.40
C GLY A 233 5.64 24.37 -18.07
N ASP A 234 4.83 24.50 -17.01
CA ASP A 234 5.38 24.75 -15.67
C ASP A 234 6.09 23.47 -15.15
N SER A 235 7.21 23.68 -14.47
CA SER A 235 7.90 22.64 -13.70
C SER A 235 8.11 23.10 -12.27
N ALA A 236 8.01 22.17 -11.33
CA ALA A 236 8.43 22.39 -9.95
C ALA A 236 9.43 21.32 -9.53
N ILE A 237 10.50 21.78 -8.90
CA ILE A 237 11.51 20.92 -8.29
C ILE A 237 11.31 21.01 -6.80
N LEU A 238 10.92 19.90 -6.18
CA LEU A 238 10.93 19.76 -4.74
C LEU A 238 12.28 19.18 -4.33
N ILE A 239 13.04 19.95 -3.55
CA ILE A 239 14.29 19.50 -2.94
C ILE A 239 14.00 19.14 -1.50
N LEU A 240 14.16 17.86 -1.17
CA LEU A 240 14.01 17.35 0.19
C LEU A 240 15.39 17.17 0.82
N ASN A 241 15.73 18.03 1.77
CA ASN A 241 16.93 17.87 2.57
C ASN A 241 16.62 16.99 3.78
N MET A 242 16.96 15.70 3.70
CA MET A 242 16.80 14.78 4.81
C MET A 242 18.07 14.77 5.67
N THR A 243 18.08 15.55 6.75
CA THR A 243 19.14 15.45 7.77
C THR A 243 18.78 14.38 8.80
N MET A 244 19.71 13.46 9.10
CA MET A 244 19.54 12.32 10.04
C MET A 244 18.99 12.67 11.43
N LYS A 245 19.02 13.96 11.84
CA LYS A 245 18.62 14.40 13.18
C LYS A 245 17.30 15.18 13.25
N ARG A 246 16.70 15.61 12.13
CA ARG A 246 15.42 16.34 12.08
C ARG A 246 14.99 16.50 10.61
N PHE A 247 13.75 16.15 10.30
CA PHE A 247 13.13 16.50 9.02
C PHE A 247 12.74 17.98 9.04
N ALA A 248 13.60 18.86 8.52
CA ALA A 248 13.22 20.22 8.20
C ALA A 248 12.93 20.29 6.70
N ASN A 249 11.65 20.29 6.32
CA ASN A 249 11.26 20.41 4.93
C ASN A 249 11.34 21.90 4.55
N ARG A 250 12.32 22.27 3.73
CA ARG A 250 12.35 23.58 3.10
C ARG A 250 11.90 23.43 1.66
N LEU A 251 10.63 23.77 1.41
CA LEU A 251 10.11 23.90 0.06
C LEU A 251 10.76 25.11 -0.62
N THR A 252 11.52 24.86 -1.69
CA THR A 252 12.02 25.93 -2.55
C THR A 252 11.36 25.79 -3.89
N LEU A 253 10.46 26.72 -4.22
CA LEU A 253 9.82 26.77 -5.53
C LEU A 253 10.73 27.52 -6.50
N VAL A 254 11.32 26.80 -7.46
CA VAL A 254 12.01 27.42 -8.59
C VAL A 254 11.06 27.37 -9.77
N ARG A 255 10.45 28.52 -10.10
CA ARG A 255 9.60 28.64 -11.28
C ARG A 255 10.49 28.86 -12.51
N GLY A 256 10.76 27.80 -13.25
CA GLY A 256 11.43 27.90 -14.55
C GLY A 256 10.41 28.20 -15.64
N THR A 257 10.52 29.33 -16.32
CA THR A 257 9.88 29.50 -17.63
C THR A 257 10.69 28.68 -18.63
N ALA A 258 10.10 27.60 -19.15
CA ALA A 258 10.66 26.91 -20.30
C ALA A 258 10.64 27.89 -21.50
N HIS A 259 11.82 28.31 -21.94
CA HIS A 259 11.96 28.89 -23.27
C HIS A 259 11.97 27.72 -24.26
N LEU A 260 10.88 27.56 -25.00
CA LEU A 260 10.85 26.73 -26.21
C LEU A 260 11.70 27.38 -27.31
#